data_AF-A0A6L8GHV8-F1
#
_entry.id   AF-A0A6L8GHV8-F1
#
_cell.length_a   1.000
_cell.length_b   1.000
_cell.length_c   1.000
_cell.angle_alpha   90.00
_cell.angle_beta   90.00
_cell.angle_gamma   90.00
#
_symmetry.space_group_name_H-M   'P 1'
#
loop_
_entity.id
_entity.type
_entity.pdbx_description
1 polymer ?
#
loop_
_entity_poly.entity_id
_entity_poly.type
_entity_poly.pdbx_seq_one_letter_code
_entity_poly.pdbx_strand_id
1 'polypeptide(L)'
;MQDRRQGTIFYDLRQAPDAPPRFERDDQCLACHLTWETLGVPGLQVLSTFPLTSDPNAYATGFVSDHRARIDDRWGGWYVTGRHDPFAHMGNVEVTDVEDPNATIGVPRPELPSLEGLFDLAGFPSPHSDVAALMVLEHQAHMTNLITRVGWEARRVLYRDYGAAAAAAGDDGPESILRDAAIDLVDYLLFVDEAPLARPVEGSAAFAAAFAARGPRDGRGRSLRDLDLERRLFIYTWSYLIYT
;
A
#
# COMPACT_ATOMS: atom_id res chain seq x y z
N MET A 1 13.88 -3.62 2.38
CA MET A 1 14.04 -5.10 2.38
C MET A 1 13.21 -5.68 3.53
N GLN A 2 12.56 -6.84 3.37
CA GLN A 2 11.87 -7.51 4.48
C GLN A 2 12.85 -8.42 5.23
N ASP A 3 13.16 -8.08 6.48
CA ASP A 3 13.91 -8.93 7.38
C ASP A 3 12.98 -9.84 8.18
N ARG A 4 13.35 -11.12 8.33
CA ARG A 4 12.51 -12.12 8.99
C ARG A 4 12.21 -11.80 10.45
N ARG A 5 13.05 -11.00 11.11
CA ARG A 5 12.88 -10.61 12.52
C ARG A 5 12.43 -9.16 12.66
N GLN A 6 13.00 -8.21 11.92
CA GLN A 6 12.74 -6.79 12.09
C GLN A 6 11.58 -6.28 11.23
N GLY A 7 11.16 -7.01 10.19
CA GLY A 7 10.20 -6.52 9.20
C GLY A 7 10.87 -5.59 8.20
N THR A 8 10.20 -4.51 7.82
CA THR A 8 10.74 -3.55 6.83
C THR A 8 12.01 -2.88 7.34
N ILE A 9 13.10 -2.98 6.58
CA ILE A 9 14.35 -2.23 6.80
C ILE A 9 14.61 -1.34 5.60
N PHE A 10 14.91 -0.07 5.88
CA PHE A 10 15.30 0.94 4.90
C PHE A 10 16.81 1.00 4.74
N TYR A 11 17.23 1.25 3.51
CA TYR A 11 18.63 1.42 3.14
C TYR A 11 18.70 2.56 2.15
N ASP A 12 19.74 3.37 2.27
CA ASP A 12 20.07 4.40 1.31
C ASP A 12 21.05 3.86 0.27
N LEU A 13 20.82 4.25 -0.97
CA LEU A 13 21.73 3.98 -2.09
C LEU A 13 22.20 5.31 -2.66
N ARG A 14 23.36 5.78 -2.21
CA ARG A 14 23.95 7.01 -2.72
C ARG A 14 24.35 6.86 -4.19
N GLN A 15 23.78 7.68 -5.06
CA GLN A 15 24.13 7.73 -6.48
C GLN A 15 25.28 8.71 -6.70
N ALA A 16 26.51 8.22 -6.55
CA ALA A 16 27.73 8.98 -6.82
C ALA A 16 28.50 8.34 -7.99
N PRO A 17 28.88 9.10 -9.04
CA PRO A 17 29.50 8.55 -10.25
C PRO A 17 30.90 7.98 -10.03
N ASP A 18 31.57 8.37 -8.95
CA ASP A 18 32.96 8.07 -8.61
C ASP A 18 33.13 6.98 -7.53
N ALA A 19 32.02 6.44 -7.01
CA ALA A 19 32.05 5.38 -5.99
C ALA A 19 31.17 4.19 -6.39
N PRO A 20 31.56 2.95 -6.05
CA PRO A 20 30.70 1.81 -6.26
C PRO A 20 29.41 1.95 -5.43
N PRO A 21 28.24 1.56 -5.98
CA PRO A 21 26.98 1.63 -5.26
C PRO A 21 27.03 0.76 -4.00
N ARG A 22 26.65 1.33 -2.85
CA ARG A 22 26.55 0.63 -1.57
C ARG A 22 25.20 0.93 -0.92
N PHE A 23 24.55 -0.13 -0.44
CA PHE A 23 23.40 -0.01 0.42
C PHE A 23 23.88 0.22 1.85
N GLU A 24 23.52 1.36 2.42
CA GLU A 24 23.87 1.72 3.79
C GLU A 24 22.58 1.82 4.61
N ARG A 25 22.62 1.35 5.85
CA ARG A 25 21.47 1.50 6.75
C ARG A 25 21.54 2.90 7.37
N ASP A 26 20.49 3.67 7.18
CA ASP A 26 20.30 4.98 7.80
C ASP A 26 18.95 5.01 8.51
N ASP A 27 18.92 5.63 9.69
CA ASP A 27 17.71 5.84 10.47
C ASP A 27 16.97 7.13 10.04
N GLN A 28 17.57 7.97 9.18
CA GLN A 28 16.90 9.15 8.62
C GLN A 28 15.60 8.79 7.88
N CYS A 29 15.55 7.64 7.22
CA CYS A 29 14.32 7.16 6.57
C CYS A 29 13.16 7.00 7.57
N LEU A 30 13.47 6.66 8.83
CA LEU A 30 12.46 6.43 9.87
C LEU A 30 11.73 7.71 10.27
N ALA A 31 12.29 8.90 9.99
CA ALA A 31 11.60 10.17 10.23
C ALA A 31 10.25 10.26 9.49
N CYS A 32 10.14 9.59 8.33
CA CYS A 32 8.92 9.54 7.53
C CYS A 32 8.28 8.14 7.45
N HIS A 33 9.05 7.08 7.71
CA HIS A 33 8.61 5.68 7.59
C HIS A 33 8.37 4.96 8.91
N LEU A 34 8.49 5.64 10.06
CA LEU A 34 8.08 5.17 11.37
C LEU A 34 7.08 6.17 11.96
N THR A 35 5.82 6.04 11.56
CA THR A 35 4.75 6.96 11.91
C THR A 35 3.52 6.21 12.42
N TRP A 36 2.47 6.92 12.80
CA TRP A 36 1.19 6.28 13.12
C TRP A 36 0.54 5.61 11.91
N GLU A 37 0.73 6.17 10.72
CA GLU A 37 0.23 5.60 9.47
C GLU A 37 0.91 4.27 9.11
N THR A 38 2.14 4.04 9.59
CA THR A 38 2.83 2.76 9.49
C THR A 38 2.65 1.89 10.74
N LEU A 39 1.64 2.18 11.56
CA LEU A 39 1.29 1.42 12.78
C LEU A 39 2.39 1.43 13.84
N GLY A 40 3.22 2.48 13.90
CA GLY A 40 4.32 2.58 14.86
C GLY A 40 5.44 1.57 14.62
N VAL A 41 5.55 1.02 13.41
CA VAL A 41 6.69 0.21 12.96
C VAL A 41 7.31 0.80 11.69
N PRO A 42 8.58 0.52 11.39
CA PRO A 42 9.16 0.87 10.09
C PRO A 42 8.31 0.24 8.99
N GLY A 43 7.76 1.05 8.09
CA GLY A 43 6.71 0.58 7.19
C GLY A 43 6.57 1.33 5.87
N LEU A 44 5.85 0.67 4.97
CA LEU A 44 5.58 1.13 3.61
C LEU A 44 4.31 1.98 3.62
N GLN A 45 4.26 2.99 2.76
CA GLN A 45 3.09 3.86 2.60
C GLN A 45 2.82 4.05 1.11
N VAL A 46 1.55 3.97 0.74
CA VAL A 46 1.05 4.46 -0.55
C VAL A 46 0.24 5.70 -0.23
N LEU A 47 0.71 6.87 -0.66
CA LEU A 47 0.05 8.14 -0.37
C LEU A 47 -0.87 8.53 -1.53
N SER A 48 -2.08 8.97 -1.18
CA SER A 48 -2.94 9.77 -2.07
C SER A 48 -2.80 11.23 -1.64
N THR A 49 -2.24 12.06 -2.51
CA THR A 49 -1.86 13.45 -2.23
C THR A 49 -2.78 14.41 -2.95
N PHE A 50 -3.28 15.42 -2.25
CA PHE A 50 -4.01 16.52 -2.87
C PHE A 50 -3.09 17.36 -3.74
N PRO A 51 -3.59 17.96 -4.83
CA PRO A 51 -2.80 18.89 -5.61
C PRO A 51 -2.29 20.05 -4.75
N LEU A 52 -1.03 20.45 -4.96
CA LEU A 52 -0.44 21.60 -4.30
C LEU A 52 -0.95 22.90 -4.93
N THR A 53 -1.38 23.85 -4.10
CA THR A 53 -1.79 25.17 -4.60
C THR A 53 -0.59 25.92 -5.18
N SER A 54 -0.86 27.00 -5.91
CA SER A 54 0.16 27.98 -6.34
C SER A 54 0.70 28.88 -5.21
N ASP A 55 0.28 28.69 -3.95
CA ASP A 55 0.86 29.42 -2.81
C ASP A 55 2.25 28.86 -2.49
N PRO A 56 3.33 29.67 -2.54
CA PRO A 56 4.69 29.22 -2.26
C PRO A 56 4.90 28.75 -0.81
N ASN A 57 3.96 29.00 0.11
CA ASN A 57 3.98 28.51 1.49
C ASN A 57 3.09 27.27 1.70
N ALA A 58 2.44 26.77 0.65
CA ALA A 58 1.65 25.56 0.73
C ALA A 58 2.54 24.35 1.00
N TYR A 59 1.99 23.40 1.76
CA TYR A 59 2.62 22.11 2.02
C TYR A 59 1.76 21.01 1.42
N ALA A 60 2.40 19.96 0.93
CA ALA A 60 1.69 18.80 0.41
C ALA A 60 0.85 18.16 1.52
N THR A 61 -0.43 17.93 1.22
CA THR A 61 -1.36 17.23 2.11
C THR A 61 -1.86 15.97 1.44
N GLY A 62 -2.16 14.95 2.23
CA GLY A 62 -2.62 13.67 1.72
C GLY A 62 -2.87 12.69 2.85
N PHE A 63 -3.14 11.46 2.49
CA PHE A 63 -3.41 10.37 3.42
C PHE A 63 -2.87 9.06 2.85
N VAL A 64 -2.62 8.10 3.74
CA VAL A 64 -2.29 6.74 3.31
C VAL A 64 -3.53 6.09 2.70
N SER A 65 -3.32 5.45 1.55
CA SER A 65 -4.34 4.68 0.85
C SER A 65 -4.05 3.19 0.98
N ASP A 66 -5.10 2.43 1.26
CA ASP A 66 -5.09 0.98 1.27
C ASP A 66 -6.45 0.45 0.75
N HIS A 67 -6.70 -0.86 0.80
CA HIS A 67 -7.95 -1.42 0.27
C HIS A 67 -9.24 -0.90 0.95
N ARG A 68 -9.15 -0.25 2.12
CA ARG A 68 -10.28 0.29 2.89
C ARG A 68 -10.67 1.70 2.44
N ALA A 69 -9.76 2.40 1.77
CA ALA A 69 -10.04 3.72 1.21
C ALA A 69 -11.03 3.62 0.06
N ARG A 70 -11.99 4.53 -0.07
CA ARG A 70 -12.88 4.55 -1.24
C ARG A 70 -12.06 4.84 -2.49
N ILE A 71 -12.44 4.25 -3.62
CA ILE A 71 -11.71 4.46 -4.89
C ILE A 71 -11.64 5.95 -5.27
N ASP A 72 -12.67 6.72 -4.93
CA ASP A 72 -12.77 8.18 -5.11
C ASP A 72 -11.64 8.97 -4.43
N ASP A 73 -11.11 8.43 -3.33
CA ASP A 73 -10.10 9.06 -2.51
C ASP A 73 -8.68 8.61 -2.89
N ARG A 74 -8.53 7.69 -3.86
CA ARG A 74 -7.22 7.10 -4.18
C ARG A 74 -6.47 7.81 -5.29
N TRP A 75 -5.15 7.63 -5.23
CA TRP A 75 -4.17 7.87 -6.29
C TRP A 75 -3.84 9.32 -6.62
N GLY A 76 -4.18 10.28 -5.75
CA GLY A 76 -3.66 11.64 -5.89
C GLY A 76 -2.13 11.62 -5.91
N GLY A 77 -1.50 12.24 -6.90
CA GLY A 77 -0.05 12.09 -7.11
C GLY A 77 0.37 11.02 -8.12
N TRP A 78 -0.55 10.18 -8.58
CA TRP A 78 -0.25 9.03 -9.42
C TRP A 78 -0.92 9.11 -10.78
N TYR A 79 -0.24 8.54 -11.78
CA TYR A 79 -0.92 8.11 -12.99
C TYR A 79 -1.73 6.85 -12.73
N VAL A 80 -2.88 6.74 -13.37
CA VAL A 80 -3.78 5.59 -13.29
C VAL A 80 -4.19 5.21 -14.70
N THR A 81 -3.76 4.03 -15.12
CA THR A 81 -4.08 3.45 -16.44
C THR A 81 -4.93 2.19 -16.27
N GLY A 82 -5.76 1.91 -17.25
CA GLY A 82 -6.71 0.81 -17.21
C GLY A 82 -8.03 1.22 -17.82
N ARG A 83 -8.88 0.25 -18.10
CA ARG A 83 -10.25 0.50 -18.54
C ARG A 83 -11.17 0.57 -17.34
N HIS A 84 -12.06 1.53 -17.35
CA HIS A 84 -13.12 1.69 -16.37
C HIS A 84 -14.16 2.66 -16.91
N ASP A 85 -15.45 2.41 -16.63
CA ASP A 85 -16.44 3.47 -16.79
C ASP A 85 -15.95 4.74 -16.04
N PRO A 86 -16.14 5.95 -16.57
CA PRO A 86 -15.70 7.16 -15.88
C PRO A 86 -16.24 7.19 -14.44
N PHE A 87 -15.34 7.09 -13.47
CA PHE A 87 -15.62 7.18 -12.04
C PHE A 87 -14.65 8.16 -11.41
N ALA A 88 -15.02 8.71 -10.26
CA ALA A 88 -14.19 9.68 -9.56
C ALA A 88 -12.96 9.00 -8.95
N HIS A 89 -11.78 9.58 -9.13
CA HIS A 89 -10.57 9.27 -8.37
C HIS A 89 -9.62 10.47 -8.42
N MET A 90 -8.61 10.47 -7.54
CA MET A 90 -7.66 11.59 -7.44
C MET A 90 -6.45 11.46 -8.38
N GLY A 91 -6.22 10.29 -8.98
CA GLY A 91 -5.17 10.11 -9.99
C GLY A 91 -5.44 10.81 -11.33
N ASN A 92 -4.41 10.90 -12.17
CA ASN A 92 -4.41 11.60 -13.47
C ASN A 92 -4.74 13.11 -13.36
N VAL A 93 -4.41 13.72 -12.22
CA VAL A 93 -4.59 15.15 -11.96
C VAL A 93 -3.21 15.79 -11.85
N GLU A 94 -3.09 17.01 -12.35
CA GLU A 94 -1.88 17.82 -12.12
C GLU A 94 -1.72 18.10 -10.63
N VAL A 95 -0.50 17.91 -10.11
CA VAL A 95 -0.25 17.83 -8.66
C VAL A 95 0.36 19.11 -8.09
N THR A 96 0.67 20.11 -8.92
CA THR A 96 1.35 21.35 -8.52
C THR A 96 0.75 22.56 -9.21
N ASP A 97 0.92 23.73 -8.58
CA ASP A 97 0.54 25.04 -9.14
C ASP A 97 -0.95 25.16 -9.51
N VAL A 98 -1.81 24.43 -8.78
CA VAL A 98 -3.25 24.41 -9.08
C VAL A 98 -3.95 25.58 -8.38
N GLU A 99 -4.89 26.24 -9.06
CA GLU A 99 -5.64 27.36 -8.47
C GLU A 99 -6.54 26.92 -7.30
N ASP A 100 -7.23 25.78 -7.44
CA ASP A 100 -8.07 25.18 -6.40
C ASP A 100 -7.82 23.66 -6.30
N PRO A 101 -7.11 23.18 -5.26
CA PRO A 101 -6.84 21.76 -5.02
C PRO A 101 -8.10 20.91 -4.87
N ASN A 102 -9.20 21.50 -4.42
CA ASN A 102 -10.42 20.77 -4.14
C ASN A 102 -11.30 20.65 -5.39
N ALA A 103 -11.08 21.47 -6.42
CA ALA A 103 -11.85 21.44 -7.66
C ALA A 103 -11.79 20.10 -8.39
N THR A 104 -10.81 19.25 -8.04
CA THR A 104 -10.61 17.95 -8.66
C THR A 104 -11.26 16.82 -7.87
N ILE A 105 -11.66 17.01 -6.61
CA ILE A 105 -12.22 15.94 -5.78
C ILE A 105 -13.62 15.55 -6.28
N GLY A 106 -13.90 14.24 -6.35
CA GLY A 106 -15.20 13.73 -6.80
C GLY A 106 -15.48 13.90 -8.30
N VAL A 107 -14.51 14.40 -9.07
CA VAL A 107 -14.64 14.57 -10.52
C VAL A 107 -14.28 13.27 -11.23
N PRO A 108 -15.19 12.68 -12.04
CA PRO A 108 -14.88 11.51 -12.84
C PRO A 108 -13.73 11.75 -13.81
N ARG A 109 -12.87 10.75 -13.96
CA ARG A 109 -11.72 10.83 -14.88
C ARG A 109 -11.98 10.04 -16.16
N PRO A 110 -11.50 10.55 -17.31
CA PRO A 110 -11.44 9.75 -18.51
C PRO A 110 -10.43 8.62 -18.32
N GLU A 111 -10.67 7.50 -19.00
CA GLU A 111 -9.70 6.41 -19.06
C GLU A 111 -8.38 6.87 -19.69
N LEU A 112 -7.26 6.40 -19.12
CA LEU A 112 -5.95 6.46 -19.77
C LEU A 112 -5.56 5.03 -20.19
N PRO A 113 -5.52 4.70 -21.49
CA PRO A 113 -5.15 3.36 -21.94
C PRO A 113 -3.66 3.05 -21.70
N SER A 114 -2.80 4.07 -21.76
CA SER A 114 -1.37 4.00 -21.45
C SER A 114 -0.83 5.40 -21.14
N LEU A 115 0.43 5.49 -20.76
CA LEU A 115 1.15 6.76 -20.57
C LEU A 115 1.86 7.24 -21.85
N GLU A 116 1.67 6.54 -22.98
CA GLU A 116 2.30 6.89 -24.24
C GLU A 116 1.83 8.27 -24.71
N GLY A 117 2.80 9.10 -25.11
CA GLY A 117 2.52 10.47 -25.56
C GLY A 117 2.31 11.49 -24.44
N LEU A 118 2.29 11.08 -23.17
CA LEU A 118 2.27 12.01 -22.03
C LEU A 118 3.68 12.51 -21.67
N PHE A 119 4.68 11.62 -21.74
CA PHE A 119 6.09 11.93 -21.51
C PHE A 119 7.00 10.84 -22.12
N ASP A 120 8.32 11.03 -22.05
CA ASP A 120 9.30 10.03 -22.51
C ASP A 120 9.34 8.82 -21.57
N LEU A 121 8.96 7.65 -22.10
CA LEU A 121 8.90 6.40 -21.37
C LEU A 121 10.21 5.58 -21.44
N ALA A 122 11.27 6.10 -22.07
CA ALA A 122 12.54 5.42 -22.14
C ALA A 122 13.07 5.06 -20.73
N GLY A 123 13.32 3.76 -20.50
CA GLY A 123 13.81 3.24 -19.22
C GLY A 123 12.73 2.75 -18.24
N PHE A 124 11.45 3.01 -18.49
CA PHE A 124 10.37 2.42 -17.71
C PHE A 124 10.09 0.97 -18.15
N PRO A 125 9.84 0.03 -17.22
CA PRO A 125 9.61 -1.38 -17.56
C PRO A 125 8.23 -1.63 -18.21
N SER A 126 7.33 -0.65 -18.17
CA SER A 126 5.97 -0.71 -18.69
C SER A 126 5.46 0.70 -18.99
N PRO A 127 4.64 0.90 -20.04
CA PRO A 127 3.96 2.16 -20.30
C PRO A 127 2.68 2.34 -19.45
N HIS A 128 2.46 1.50 -18.43
CA HIS A 128 1.23 1.47 -17.63
C HIS A 128 1.51 1.70 -16.14
N SER A 129 0.66 2.50 -15.51
CA SER A 129 0.45 2.57 -14.06
C SER A 129 -0.89 1.90 -13.76
N ASP A 130 -0.88 0.57 -13.76
CA ASP A 130 -2.07 -0.27 -13.85
C ASP A 130 -2.99 -0.17 -12.62
N VAL A 131 -4.28 0.11 -12.83
CA VAL A 131 -5.27 0.28 -11.76
C VAL A 131 -5.38 -0.93 -10.83
N ALA A 132 -5.34 -2.15 -11.37
CA ALA A 132 -5.39 -3.36 -10.55
C ALA A 132 -4.06 -3.56 -9.81
N ALA A 133 -2.92 -3.21 -10.43
CA ALA A 133 -1.63 -3.26 -9.78
C ALA A 133 -1.52 -2.27 -8.61
N LEU A 134 -2.05 -1.06 -8.76
CA LEU A 134 -2.11 -0.06 -7.68
C LEU A 134 -2.94 -0.57 -6.50
N MET A 135 -4.12 -1.13 -6.76
CA MET A 135 -4.95 -1.72 -5.70
C MET A 135 -4.26 -2.88 -4.97
N VAL A 136 -3.55 -3.74 -5.71
CA VAL A 136 -2.75 -4.83 -5.12
C VAL A 136 -1.59 -4.28 -4.30
N LEU A 137 -0.90 -3.24 -4.79
CA LEU A 137 0.22 -2.59 -4.11
C LEU A 137 -0.22 -1.98 -2.78
N GLU A 138 -1.32 -1.25 -2.79
CA GLU A 138 -1.97 -0.66 -1.61
C GLU A 138 -2.26 -1.69 -0.53
N HIS A 139 -2.93 -2.80 -0.92
CA HIS A 139 -3.19 -3.91 0.00
C HIS A 139 -1.90 -4.51 0.56
N GLN A 140 -0.90 -4.74 -0.32
CA GLN A 140 0.36 -5.34 0.07
C GLN A 140 1.16 -4.46 1.04
N ALA A 141 1.18 -3.14 0.82
CA ALA A 141 1.92 -2.19 1.65
C ALA A 141 1.39 -2.19 3.09
N HIS A 142 0.07 -2.04 3.27
CA HIS A 142 -0.53 -2.02 4.61
C HIS A 142 -0.44 -3.38 5.31
N MET A 143 -0.70 -4.48 4.60
CA MET A 143 -0.55 -5.84 5.14
C MET A 143 0.87 -6.12 5.65
N THR A 144 1.88 -5.64 4.93
CA THR A 144 3.29 -5.78 5.34
C THR A 144 3.57 -5.07 6.66
N ASN A 145 2.95 -3.91 6.89
CA ASN A 145 3.07 -3.19 8.15
C ASN A 145 2.39 -3.94 9.29
N LEU A 146 1.19 -4.49 9.08
CA LEU A 146 0.46 -5.30 10.07
C LEU A 146 1.25 -6.55 10.47
N ILE A 147 1.80 -7.28 9.50
CA ILE A 147 2.66 -8.45 9.76
C ILE A 147 3.89 -8.04 10.58
N THR A 148 4.52 -6.92 10.24
CA THR A 148 5.65 -6.39 11.00
C THR A 148 5.23 -6.05 12.44
N ARG A 149 4.10 -5.36 12.60
CA ARG A 149 3.57 -4.95 13.91
C ARG A 149 3.29 -6.15 14.81
N VAL A 150 2.53 -7.14 14.33
CA VAL A 150 2.25 -8.37 15.08
C VAL A 150 3.54 -9.08 15.50
N GLY A 151 4.52 -9.18 14.59
CA GLY A 151 5.82 -9.76 14.92
C GLY A 151 6.54 -9.00 16.04
N TRP A 152 6.51 -7.66 16.03
CA TRP A 152 7.11 -6.83 17.07
C TRP A 152 6.42 -7.03 18.42
N GLU A 153 5.09 -7.02 18.45
CA GLU A 153 4.31 -7.23 19.68
C GLU A 153 4.51 -8.62 20.28
N ALA A 154 4.54 -9.66 19.45
CA ALA A 154 4.81 -11.02 19.90
C ALA A 154 6.18 -11.11 20.61
N ARG A 155 7.20 -10.45 20.07
CA ARG A 155 8.53 -10.41 20.70
C ARG A 155 8.56 -9.61 22.00
N ARG A 156 7.75 -8.56 22.12
CA ARG A 156 7.64 -7.79 23.38
C ARG A 156 7.07 -8.66 24.51
N VAL A 157 6.04 -9.46 24.21
CA VAL A 157 5.47 -10.44 25.16
C VAL A 157 6.52 -11.48 25.54
N LEU A 158 7.13 -12.15 24.56
CA LEU A 158 8.14 -13.19 24.81
C LEU A 158 9.37 -12.69 25.58
N TYR A 159 9.78 -11.43 25.37
CA TYR A 159 10.89 -10.84 26.11
C TYR A 159 10.56 -10.63 27.59
N ARG A 160 9.32 -10.22 27.93
CA ARG A 160 8.88 -10.09 29.32
C ARG A 160 8.87 -11.43 30.04
N ASP A 161 8.44 -12.50 29.37
CA ASP A 161 8.47 -13.86 29.95
C ASP A 161 9.89 -14.33 30.26
N TYR A 162 10.90 -13.84 29.52
CA TYR A 162 12.31 -14.17 29.71
C TYR A 162 13.01 -13.30 30.79
N GLY A 163 12.42 -12.14 31.13
CA GLY A 163 12.95 -11.18 32.11
C GLY A 163 12.05 -11.08 33.33
N ALA A 164 12.37 -11.83 34.38
CA ALA A 164 11.63 -11.87 35.64
C ALA A 164 11.41 -10.48 36.29
N ALA A 165 10.33 -9.75 35.94
CA ALA A 165 9.80 -8.61 36.71
C ALA A 165 8.45 -8.03 36.19
N ALA A 166 7.46 -8.84 35.80
CA ALA A 166 6.12 -8.32 35.50
C ALA A 166 4.98 -9.01 36.27
N ALA A 167 5.27 -9.53 37.46
CA ALA A 167 4.24 -9.87 38.44
C ALA A 167 4.01 -8.67 39.37
N ALA A 168 3.47 -7.55 38.85
CA ALA A 168 3.02 -6.42 39.68
C ALA A 168 2.12 -5.40 38.94
N ALA A 169 1.07 -5.85 38.26
CA ALA A 169 -0.17 -5.11 38.04
C ALA A 169 -1.13 -6.05 37.30
N GLY A 170 -2.41 -6.09 37.67
CA GLY A 170 -3.45 -6.78 36.90
C GLY A 170 -3.78 -6.04 35.59
N ASP A 171 -2.74 -5.72 34.82
CA ASP A 171 -2.82 -4.98 33.56
C ASP A 171 -2.51 -5.96 32.43
N ASP A 172 -3.51 -6.26 31.60
CA ASP A 172 -3.42 -7.13 30.42
C ASP A 172 -2.55 -6.51 29.29
N GLY A 173 -1.74 -5.49 29.58
CA GLY A 173 -1.20 -4.52 28.62
C GLY A 173 -0.62 -5.09 27.32
N PRO A 174 0.57 -5.73 27.30
CA PRO A 174 1.19 -6.23 26.06
C PRO A 174 0.42 -7.37 25.39
N GLU A 175 -0.18 -8.27 26.17
CA GLU A 175 -0.96 -9.39 25.68
C GLU A 175 -2.25 -8.91 25.00
N SER A 176 -2.88 -7.86 25.55
CA SER A 176 -4.01 -7.17 24.92
C SER A 176 -3.56 -6.46 23.65
N ILE A 177 -2.45 -5.72 23.66
CA ILE A 177 -1.92 -5.05 22.46
C ILE A 177 -1.61 -6.08 21.35
N LEU A 178 -1.02 -7.23 21.71
CA LEU A 178 -0.77 -8.31 20.75
C LEU A 178 -2.08 -8.89 20.21
N ARG A 179 -3.08 -9.09 21.09
CA ARG A 179 -4.41 -9.58 20.68
C ARG A 179 -5.06 -8.62 19.69
N ASP A 180 -5.05 -7.33 19.98
CA ASP A 180 -5.65 -6.30 19.12
C ASP A 180 -4.90 -6.24 17.78
N ALA A 181 -3.56 -6.23 17.78
CA ALA A 181 -2.77 -6.28 16.55
C ALA A 181 -3.03 -7.56 15.72
N ALA A 182 -3.28 -8.69 16.38
CA ALA A 182 -3.62 -9.94 15.69
C ALA A 182 -5.03 -9.90 15.09
N ILE A 183 -6.00 -9.27 15.78
CA ILE A 183 -7.34 -9.01 15.24
C ILE A 183 -7.25 -8.12 14.01
N ASP A 184 -6.56 -6.98 14.11
CA ASP A 184 -6.36 -6.05 12.98
C ASP A 184 -5.73 -6.76 11.78
N LEU A 185 -4.70 -7.59 12.00
CA LEU A 185 -4.08 -8.38 10.95
C LEU A 185 -5.07 -9.36 10.29
N VAL A 186 -5.85 -10.10 11.09
CA VAL A 186 -6.79 -11.10 10.56
C VAL A 186 -7.96 -10.44 9.84
N ASP A 187 -8.51 -9.35 10.37
CA ASP A 187 -9.61 -8.62 9.74
C ASP A 187 -9.16 -8.02 8.40
N TYR A 188 -7.95 -7.45 8.36
CA TYR A 188 -7.36 -6.95 7.11
C TYR A 188 -7.04 -8.08 6.12
N LEU A 189 -6.56 -9.23 6.60
CA LEU A 189 -6.30 -10.43 5.79
C LEU A 189 -7.58 -10.94 5.13
N LEU A 190 -8.72 -10.81 5.81
CA LEU A 190 -10.02 -11.27 5.36
C LEU A 190 -10.87 -10.19 4.66
N PHE A 191 -10.28 -9.02 4.37
CA PHE A 191 -10.95 -7.91 3.67
C PHE A 191 -12.23 -7.45 4.37
N VAL A 192 -12.27 -7.46 5.71
CA VAL A 192 -13.47 -7.12 6.50
C VAL A 192 -13.97 -5.71 6.17
N ASP A 193 -13.06 -4.74 6.08
CA ASP A 193 -13.37 -3.32 5.81
C ASP A 193 -13.02 -2.90 4.37
N GLU A 194 -12.96 -3.84 3.42
CA GLU A 194 -12.68 -3.50 2.02
C GLU A 194 -13.74 -2.53 1.48
N ALA A 195 -13.27 -1.39 0.94
CA ALA A 195 -14.16 -0.48 0.26
C ALA A 195 -14.70 -1.14 -1.02
N PRO A 196 -16.04 -1.21 -1.21
CA PRO A 196 -16.60 -1.81 -2.40
C PRO A 196 -16.24 -0.97 -3.64
N LEU A 197 -16.03 -1.65 -4.76
CA LEU A 197 -15.90 -0.99 -6.04
C LEU A 197 -17.27 -0.48 -6.48
N ALA A 198 -17.39 0.84 -6.64
CA ALA A 198 -18.62 1.47 -7.12
C ALA A 198 -18.89 1.13 -8.60
N ARG A 199 -17.83 0.83 -9.35
CA ARG A 199 -17.83 0.46 -10.77
C ARG A 199 -16.77 -0.61 -11.02
N PRO A 200 -16.97 -1.50 -12.01
CA PRO A 200 -15.92 -2.40 -12.45
C PRO A 200 -14.68 -1.64 -12.91
N VAL A 201 -13.52 -2.19 -12.61
CA VAL A 201 -12.23 -1.73 -13.14
C VAL A 201 -11.57 -2.86 -13.89
N GLU A 202 -10.80 -2.53 -14.91
CA GLU A 202 -10.08 -3.51 -15.71
C GLU A 202 -8.64 -3.05 -15.89
N GLY A 203 -7.74 -3.76 -15.21
CA GLY A 203 -6.30 -3.58 -15.41
C GLY A 203 -5.82 -4.18 -16.73
N SER A 204 -4.52 -4.11 -16.95
CA SER A 204 -3.83 -4.77 -18.06
C SER A 204 -3.88 -6.28 -17.91
N ALA A 205 -4.10 -6.96 -19.03
CA ALA A 205 -4.05 -8.42 -19.10
C ALA A 205 -2.65 -8.97 -18.70
N ALA A 206 -1.59 -8.21 -18.98
CA ALA A 206 -0.22 -8.59 -18.65
C ALA A 206 0.00 -8.65 -17.13
N PHE A 207 -0.45 -7.63 -16.39
CA PHE A 207 -0.38 -7.65 -14.93
C PHE A 207 -1.23 -8.77 -14.35
N ALA A 208 -2.50 -8.89 -14.76
CA ALA A 208 -3.41 -9.91 -14.24
C ALA A 208 -2.85 -11.33 -14.44
N ALA A 209 -2.32 -11.63 -15.64
CA ALA A 209 -1.71 -12.92 -15.94
C ALA A 209 -0.45 -13.18 -15.09
N ALA A 210 0.46 -12.20 -15.02
CA ALA A 210 1.70 -12.33 -14.25
C ALA A 210 1.43 -12.46 -12.74
N PHE A 211 0.45 -11.71 -12.22
CA PHE A 211 0.03 -11.77 -10.83
C PHE A 211 -0.58 -13.15 -10.52
N ALA A 212 -1.56 -13.60 -11.30
CA ALA A 212 -2.23 -14.88 -11.07
C ALA A 212 -1.27 -16.10 -11.15
N ALA A 213 -0.23 -16.03 -12.00
CA ALA A 213 0.75 -17.10 -12.15
C ALA A 213 1.71 -17.27 -10.96
N ARG A 214 1.81 -16.29 -10.05
CA ARG A 214 2.74 -16.30 -8.91
C ARG A 214 2.23 -17.07 -7.68
N GLY A 215 0.98 -17.51 -7.69
CA GLY A 215 0.35 -18.18 -6.55
C GLY A 215 0.10 -19.65 -6.82
N PRO A 216 0.01 -20.48 -5.76
CA PRO A 216 -0.48 -21.84 -5.93
C PRO A 216 -1.93 -21.81 -6.43
N ARG A 217 -2.30 -22.85 -7.18
CA ARG A 217 -3.69 -23.20 -7.49
C ARG A 217 -4.04 -24.50 -6.78
N ASP A 218 -5.27 -24.58 -6.27
CA ASP A 218 -5.75 -25.82 -5.68
C ASP A 218 -6.16 -26.86 -6.75
N GLY A 219 -6.61 -28.05 -6.32
CA GLY A 219 -7.04 -29.11 -7.23
C GLY A 219 -8.27 -28.78 -8.08
N ARG A 220 -8.94 -27.64 -7.84
CA ARG A 220 -10.04 -27.10 -8.65
C ARG A 220 -9.62 -25.89 -9.49
N GLY A 221 -8.33 -25.56 -9.48
CA GLY A 221 -7.78 -24.44 -10.23
C GLY A 221 -7.98 -23.07 -9.56
N ARG A 222 -8.41 -22.99 -8.30
CA ARG A 222 -8.67 -21.72 -7.60
C ARG A 222 -7.40 -21.15 -6.98
N SER A 223 -7.28 -19.82 -6.95
CA SER A 223 -6.18 -19.11 -6.28
C SER A 223 -6.67 -17.89 -5.50
N LEU A 224 -6.02 -17.58 -4.38
CA LEU A 224 -6.21 -16.30 -3.69
C LEU A 224 -5.67 -15.10 -4.48
N ARG A 225 -4.99 -15.35 -5.61
CA ARG A 225 -4.59 -14.32 -6.57
C ARG A 225 -5.60 -14.09 -7.69
N ASP A 226 -6.71 -14.82 -7.72
CA ASP A 226 -7.74 -14.61 -8.74
C ASP A 226 -8.46 -13.29 -8.44
N LEU A 227 -8.31 -12.32 -9.35
CA LEU A 227 -8.86 -10.97 -9.29
C LEU A 227 -10.36 -10.97 -9.65
N ASP A 228 -11.17 -10.21 -8.91
CA ASP A 228 -12.60 -10.00 -9.20
C ASP A 228 -12.78 -8.74 -10.05
N LEU A 229 -12.36 -7.58 -9.51
CA LEU A 229 -12.40 -6.23 -10.09
C LEU A 229 -13.77 -5.72 -10.57
N GLU A 230 -14.83 -6.52 -10.43
CA GLU A 230 -16.21 -6.13 -10.70
C GLU A 230 -16.82 -5.42 -9.50
N ARG A 231 -16.55 -5.92 -8.29
CA ARG A 231 -17.14 -5.42 -7.03
C ARG A 231 -16.11 -5.28 -5.90
N ARG A 232 -14.98 -5.98 -6.01
CA ARG A 232 -13.91 -6.05 -5.00
C ARG A 232 -12.57 -6.39 -5.65
N LEU A 233 -11.48 -6.43 -4.88
CA LEU A 233 -10.15 -6.74 -5.42
C LEU A 233 -9.99 -8.22 -5.84
N PHE A 234 -10.29 -9.16 -4.95
CA PHE A 234 -10.12 -10.60 -5.19
C PHE A 234 -11.44 -11.37 -5.16
N ILE A 235 -11.54 -12.45 -5.93
CA ILE A 235 -12.72 -13.33 -5.96
C ILE A 235 -12.98 -13.94 -4.58
N TYR A 236 -11.91 -14.31 -3.88
CA TYR A 236 -11.96 -14.82 -2.51
C TYR A 236 -11.52 -13.71 -1.56
N THR A 237 -12.31 -13.43 -0.52
CA THR A 237 -12.05 -12.38 0.48
C THR A 237 -10.95 -12.79 1.48
N TRP A 238 -9.84 -13.28 0.94
CA TRP A 238 -8.72 -13.86 1.64
C TRP A 238 -7.48 -13.37 0.92
N SER A 239 -6.60 -12.67 1.63
CA SER A 239 -5.38 -12.12 1.05
C SER A 239 -4.52 -13.19 0.41
N TYR A 240 -3.99 -12.91 -0.78
CA TYR A 240 -2.99 -13.76 -1.40
C TYR A 240 -1.71 -13.89 -0.55
N LEU A 241 -1.49 -12.98 0.41
CA LEU A 241 -0.33 -12.96 1.28
C LEU A 241 -0.35 -14.08 2.34
N ILE A 242 -1.42 -14.86 2.44
CA ILE A 242 -1.52 -16.04 3.33
C ILE A 242 -0.49 -17.12 2.93
N TYR A 243 -0.14 -17.23 1.65
CA TYR A 243 0.75 -18.29 1.15
C TYR A 243 2.12 -17.78 0.69
N THR A 244 2.48 -16.53 1.00
CA THR A 244 3.72 -15.87 0.52
C THR A 244 4.77 -15.70 1.61
#